data_AF-A0A135S5Q8-F1
#
_entry.id   AF-A0A135S5Q8-F1
#
_cell.length_a   1.000
_cell.length_b   1.000
_cell.length_c   1.000
_cell.angle_alpha   90.00
_cell.angle_beta   90.00
_cell.angle_gamma   90.00
#
_symmetry.space_group_name_H-M   'P 1'
#
loop_
_entity.id
_entity.type
_entity.pdbx_description
1 polymer ?
#
loop_
_entity_poly.entity_id
_entity_poly.type
_entity_poly.pdbx_seq_one_letter_code
_entity_poly.pdbx_strand_id
1 'polypeptide(L)'
;MTGFVSALLYILLTSTSSFFQEFYGWSLETAGLAYLGLGFGSLVGLLLFAKTSDLIAVRFAKKNGGLYQPEMRLVTAFIPALFIPVTFFWYGWSTYARTYWIIPMISWAPFGFAQVGINASSSAYLIDTPGPMRPLHMPALRRLAVLSVGFFLWLGLLFTRTLA
;
A
#
# COMPACT_ATOMS: atom_id res chain seq x y z
N MET A 1 8.69 3.69 6.75
CA MET A 1 7.50 3.63 5.87
C MET A 1 7.00 2.19 5.73
N THR A 2 7.86 1.25 5.33
CA THR A 2 7.54 -0.19 5.23
C THR A 2 6.94 -0.78 6.51
N GLY A 3 7.51 -0.49 7.68
CA GLY A 3 6.98 -0.99 8.97
C GLY A 3 5.53 -0.58 9.27
N PHE A 4 5.11 0.62 8.84
CA PHE A 4 3.72 1.07 9.03
C PHE A 4 2.76 0.31 8.12
N VAL A 5 3.10 0.12 6.84
CA VAL A 5 2.24 -0.61 5.90
C VAL A 5 2.18 -2.10 6.27
N SER A 6 3.27 -2.67 6.81
CA SER A 6 3.26 -4.03 7.36
C SER A 6 2.39 -4.16 8.61
N ALA A 7 2.32 -3.14 9.47
CA ALA A 7 1.40 -3.13 10.60
C ALA A 7 -0.06 -3.06 10.13
N LEU A 8 -0.36 -2.22 9.14
CA LEU A 8 -1.68 -2.15 8.50
C LEU A 8 -2.09 -3.48 7.86
N LEU A 9 -1.15 -4.17 7.21
CA LEU A 9 -1.37 -5.50 6.67
C LEU A 9 -1.79 -6.48 7.78
N TYR A 10 -1.06 -6.48 8.90
CA TYR A 10 -1.35 -7.37 10.01
C TYR A 10 -2.75 -7.13 10.59
N ILE A 11 -3.16 -5.87 10.75
CA ILE A 11 -4.50 -5.49 11.20
C ILE A 11 -5.57 -5.98 10.22
N LEU A 12 -5.35 -5.84 8.91
CA LEU A 12 -6.29 -6.34 7.90
C LEU A 12 -6.40 -7.87 7.94
N LEU A 13 -5.28 -8.59 8.13
CA LEU A 13 -5.25 -10.05 8.19
C LEU A 13 -6.07 -10.58 9.36
N THR A 14 -5.83 -10.03 10.56
CA THR A 14 -6.56 -10.44 11.75
C THR A 14 -8.03 -10.04 11.68
N SER A 15 -8.35 -8.81 11.28
CA SER A 15 -9.72 -8.31 11.17
C SER A 15 -10.56 -9.13 10.20
N THR A 16 -10.01 -9.48 9.03
CA THR A 16 -10.75 -10.23 8.01
C THR A 16 -10.97 -11.67 8.43
N SER A 17 -9.98 -12.32 9.04
CA SER A 17 -10.15 -13.67 9.58
C SER A 17 -11.29 -13.73 10.59
N SER A 18 -11.33 -12.76 11.51
CA SER A 18 -12.42 -12.65 12.49
C SER A 18 -13.77 -12.35 11.83
N PHE A 19 -13.83 -11.43 10.87
CA PHE A 19 -15.06 -11.05 10.17
C PHE A 19 -15.67 -12.22 9.39
N PHE A 20 -14.87 -12.99 8.65
CA PHE A 20 -15.38 -14.14 7.88
C PHE A 20 -15.83 -15.29 8.78
N GLN A 21 -15.19 -15.51 9.92
CA GLN A 21 -15.64 -16.52 10.89
C GLN A 21 -16.94 -16.09 11.57
N GLU A 22 -17.05 -14.84 12.01
CA GLU A 22 -18.19 -14.34 12.78
C GLU A 22 -19.44 -14.11 11.92
N PHE A 23 -19.30 -13.51 10.73
CA PHE A 23 -20.46 -13.15 9.90
C PHE A 23 -20.83 -14.20 8.86
N TYR A 24 -19.86 -14.94 8.34
CA TYR A 24 -20.12 -15.97 7.30
C TYR A 24 -20.08 -17.39 7.85
N GLY A 25 -19.72 -17.59 9.12
CA GLY A 25 -19.62 -18.93 9.72
C GLY A 25 -18.57 -19.82 9.06
N TRP A 26 -17.57 -19.22 8.40
CA TRP A 26 -16.52 -19.97 7.73
C TRP A 26 -15.61 -20.67 8.73
N SER A 27 -15.14 -21.86 8.37
CA SER A 27 -14.06 -22.53 9.11
C SER A 27 -12.75 -21.76 8.96
N LEU A 28 -11.80 -21.96 9.88
CA LEU A 28 -10.49 -21.30 9.81
C LEU A 28 -9.76 -21.58 8.48
N GLU A 29 -9.90 -22.79 7.96
CA GLU A 29 -9.31 -23.22 6.69
C GLU A 29 -9.91 -22.45 5.50
N THR A 30 -11.23 -22.26 5.50
CA THR A 30 -11.93 -21.52 4.44
C THR A 30 -11.68 -20.01 4.52
N ALA A 31 -11.53 -19.47 5.73
CA ALA A 31 -11.10 -18.08 5.93
C ALA A 31 -9.71 -17.80 5.33
N GLY A 32 -8.82 -18.81 5.26
CA GLY A 32 -7.53 -18.70 4.59
C GLY A 32 -7.62 -18.35 3.10
N LEU A 33 -8.70 -18.76 2.41
CA LEU A 33 -8.90 -18.42 0.99
C LEU A 33 -9.12 -16.91 0.78
N ALA A 34 -9.57 -16.18 1.80
CA ALA A 34 -9.75 -14.73 1.70
C ALA A 34 -8.44 -14.00 1.34
N TYR A 35 -7.30 -14.56 1.72
CA TYR A 35 -5.98 -14.00 1.45
C TYR A 35 -5.52 -14.16 0.00
N LEU A 36 -6.23 -14.95 -0.83
CA LEU A 36 -5.92 -15.05 -2.26
C LEU A 36 -6.06 -13.71 -2.98
N GLY A 37 -6.99 -12.84 -2.54
CA GLY A 37 -7.13 -11.49 -3.08
C GLY A 37 -5.87 -10.65 -2.88
N LEU A 38 -5.28 -10.73 -1.68
CA LEU A 38 -4.01 -10.09 -1.35
C LEU A 38 -2.85 -10.66 -2.20
N GLY A 39 -2.81 -11.99 -2.34
CA GLY A 39 -1.80 -12.69 -3.14
C GLY A 39 -1.85 -12.27 -4.61
N PHE A 40 -3.04 -12.23 -5.21
CA PHE A 40 -3.23 -11.80 -6.58
C PHE A 40 -2.79 -10.35 -6.80
N GLY A 41 -3.18 -9.44 -5.91
CA GLY A 41 -2.75 -8.04 -5.95
C GLY A 41 -1.23 -7.88 -5.85
N SER A 42 -0.60 -8.70 -5.00
CA SER A 42 0.85 -8.70 -4.82
C SER A 42 1.58 -9.23 -6.06
N LEU A 43 1.08 -10.27 -6.72
CA LEU A 43 1.64 -10.80 -7.97
C LEU A 43 1.57 -9.77 -9.10
N VAL A 44 0.42 -9.12 -9.27
CA VAL A 44 0.23 -8.05 -10.26
C VAL A 44 1.16 -6.88 -9.96
N GLY A 45 1.27 -6.49 -8.69
CA GLY A 45 2.21 -5.46 -8.24
C GLY A 45 3.65 -5.82 -8.55
N LEU A 46 4.07 -7.06 -8.28
CA LEU A 46 5.43 -7.51 -8.54
C LEU A 46 5.76 -7.41 -10.03
N LEU A 47 4.89 -7.90 -10.92
CA LEU A 47 5.12 -7.86 -12.37
C LEU A 47 5.18 -6.43 -12.90
N LEU A 48 4.29 -5.56 -12.41
CA LEU A 48 4.25 -4.16 -12.83
C LEU A 48 5.49 -3.42 -12.33
N PHE A 49 5.81 -3.48 -11.03
CA PHE A 49 6.95 -2.77 -10.46
C PHE A 49 8.29 -3.31 -10.93
N ALA A 50 8.43 -4.61 -11.17
CA ALA A 50 9.65 -5.19 -11.72
C ALA A 50 10.00 -4.59 -13.09
N LYS A 51 9.00 -4.33 -13.95
CA LYS A 51 9.23 -3.71 -15.26
C LYS A 51 9.25 -2.19 -15.22
N THR A 52 8.37 -1.56 -14.46
CA THR A 52 8.22 -0.10 -14.47
C THR A 52 9.21 0.64 -13.58
N SER A 53 9.68 0.05 -12.48
CA SER A 53 10.61 0.73 -11.56
C SER A 53 11.86 1.22 -12.29
N ASP A 54 12.51 0.34 -13.06
CA ASP A 54 13.77 0.69 -13.75
C ASP A 54 13.53 1.59 -14.96
N LEU A 55 12.44 1.36 -15.70
CA LEU A 55 12.03 2.21 -16.82
C LEU A 55 11.73 3.65 -16.39
N ILE A 56 11.06 3.81 -15.24
CA ILE A 56 10.74 5.13 -14.69
C ILE A 56 12.02 5.79 -14.16
N ALA A 57 12.89 5.06 -13.46
CA ALA A 57 14.16 5.58 -12.97
C ALA A 57 15.06 6.10 -14.12
N VAL A 58 15.19 5.34 -15.22
CA VAL A 58 15.96 5.75 -16.41
C VAL A 58 15.33 6.94 -17.12
N ARG A 59 13.99 7.02 -17.20
CA ARG A 59 13.28 8.17 -17.79
C ARG A 59 13.46 9.44 -16.98
N PHE A 60 13.37 9.37 -15.65
CA PHE A 60 13.59 10.52 -14.78
C PHE A 60 15.07 10.95 -14.78
N ALA A 61 16.01 10.01 -14.79
CA ALA A 61 17.44 10.33 -14.93
C ALA A 61 17.75 11.06 -16.24
N LYS A 62 17.13 10.65 -17.36
CA LYS A 62 17.25 11.36 -18.65
C LYS A 62 16.63 12.77 -18.61
N LYS A 63 15.51 12.95 -17.89
CA LYS A 63 14.87 14.27 -17.74
C LYS A 63 15.65 15.24 -16.84
N ASN A 64 16.42 14.73 -15.88
CA ASN A 64 17.26 15.54 -14.98
C ASN A 64 18.69 15.76 -15.51
N GLY A 65 18.91 15.65 -16.82
CA GLY A 65 20.22 15.89 -17.43
C GLY A 65 21.25 14.80 -17.15
N GLY A 66 20.82 13.58 -16.80
CA GLY A 66 21.70 12.44 -16.52
C GLY A 66 22.09 12.27 -15.06
N LEU A 67 21.70 13.20 -14.17
CA LEU A 67 21.93 13.10 -12.73
C LEU A 67 20.91 12.15 -12.10
N TYR A 68 21.40 10.96 -11.73
CA TYR A 68 20.61 9.95 -11.03
C TYR A 68 20.48 10.32 -9.54
N GLN A 69 19.29 10.74 -9.14
CA GLN A 69 18.98 11.08 -7.75
C GLN A 69 18.10 9.99 -7.11
N PRO A 70 18.45 9.51 -5.91
CA PRO A 70 17.67 8.47 -5.23
C PRO A 70 16.24 8.92 -4.89
N GLU A 71 15.95 10.23 -4.82
CA GLU A 71 14.58 10.73 -4.63
C GLU A 71 13.63 10.41 -5.80
N MET A 72 14.15 10.14 -7.00
CA MET A 72 13.33 9.77 -8.15
C MET A 72 12.61 8.43 -7.95
N ARG A 73 13.20 7.51 -7.17
CA ARG A 73 12.55 6.26 -6.78
C ARG A 73 11.50 6.44 -5.68
N LEU A 74 11.57 7.53 -4.91
CA LEU A 74 10.53 7.85 -3.95
C LEU A 74 9.24 8.32 -4.63
N VAL A 75 9.35 9.02 -5.76
CA VAL A 75 8.18 9.47 -6.54
C VAL A 75 7.38 8.28 -7.06
N THR A 76 8.04 7.18 -7.44
CA THR A 76 7.37 5.94 -7.85
C THR A 76 6.59 5.26 -6.71
N ALA A 77 6.90 5.56 -5.44
CA ALA A 77 6.15 5.07 -4.29
C ALA A 77 4.85 5.85 -4.03
N PHE A 78 4.66 7.03 -4.65
CA PHE A 78 3.47 7.85 -4.45
C PHE A 78 2.21 7.22 -5.06
N ILE A 79 2.33 6.69 -6.29
CA ILE A 79 1.24 6.01 -6.99
C ILE A 79 0.66 4.85 -6.16
N PRO A 80 1.46 3.86 -5.69
CA PRO A 80 0.94 2.76 -4.88
C PRO A 80 0.39 3.24 -3.52
N ALA A 81 0.93 4.32 -2.95
CA ALA A 81 0.44 4.86 -1.68
C ALA A 81 -1.02 5.37 -1.75
N LEU A 82 -1.48 5.83 -2.92
CA LEU A 82 -2.87 6.26 -3.14
C LEU A 82 -3.86 5.08 -3.14
N PHE A 83 -3.42 3.85 -3.41
CA PHE A 83 -4.29 2.68 -3.38
C PHE A 83 -4.58 2.17 -1.96
N ILE A 84 -3.76 2.56 -0.97
CA ILE A 84 -4.00 2.23 0.44
C ILE A 84 -5.35 2.77 0.93
N PRO A 85 -5.64 4.09 0.86
CA PRO A 85 -6.93 4.62 1.31
C PRO A 85 -8.11 4.07 0.52
N VAL A 86 -7.96 3.84 -0.78
CA VAL A 86 -9.01 3.20 -1.60
C VAL A 86 -9.33 1.80 -1.06
N THR A 87 -8.31 1.02 -0.71
CA THR A 87 -8.51 -0.32 -0.13
C THR A 87 -9.24 -0.26 1.20
N PHE A 88 -8.79 0.59 2.12
CA PHE A 88 -9.43 0.70 3.44
C PHE A 88 -10.86 1.21 3.36
N PHE A 89 -11.13 2.15 2.46
CA PHE A 89 -12.48 2.63 2.22
C PHE A 89 -13.37 1.52 1.68
N TRP A 90 -12.90 0.77 0.67
CA TRP A 90 -13.65 -0.32 0.08
C TRP A 90 -13.87 -1.47 1.09
N TYR A 91 -12.87 -1.82 1.87
CA TYR A 91 -12.97 -2.83 2.93
C TYR A 91 -13.92 -2.39 4.06
N GLY A 92 -13.83 -1.13 4.50
CA GLY A 92 -14.74 -0.57 5.51
C GLY A 92 -16.20 -0.54 5.03
N TRP A 93 -16.43 -0.16 3.77
CA TRP A 93 -17.77 -0.19 3.18
C TRP A 93 -18.31 -1.61 3.04
N SER A 94 -17.51 -2.57 2.57
CA SER A 94 -17.96 -3.95 2.34
C SER A 94 -18.28 -4.69 3.64
N THR A 95 -17.53 -4.41 4.71
CA THR A 95 -17.81 -4.92 6.05
C THR A 95 -19.07 -4.29 6.66
N TYR A 96 -19.28 -2.97 6.50
CA TYR A 96 -20.49 -2.29 6.97
C TYR A 96 -21.75 -2.76 6.25
N ALA A 97 -21.70 -2.82 4.91
CA ALA A 97 -22.84 -3.21 4.07
C ALA A 97 -23.12 -4.73 4.07
N ARG A 98 -22.31 -5.53 4.76
CA ARG A 98 -22.41 -7.02 4.81
C ARG A 98 -22.60 -7.63 3.42
N THR A 99 -21.90 -7.07 2.43
CA THR A 99 -21.98 -7.48 1.03
C THR A 99 -21.35 -8.85 0.82
N TYR A 100 -21.79 -9.59 -0.20
CA TYR A 100 -21.25 -10.90 -0.61
C TYR A 100 -19.75 -11.06 -0.34
N TRP A 101 -19.38 -12.20 0.26
CA TRP A 101 -18.03 -12.59 0.71
C TRP A 101 -16.90 -12.29 -0.30
N ILE A 102 -17.17 -12.29 -1.60
CA ILE A 102 -16.17 -12.01 -2.64
C ILE A 102 -15.76 -10.53 -2.72
N ILE A 103 -16.65 -9.61 -2.34
CA ILE A 103 -16.41 -8.16 -2.41
C ILE A 103 -15.29 -7.75 -1.44
N PRO A 104 -15.35 -8.08 -0.13
CA PRO A 104 -14.24 -7.81 0.78
C PRO A 104 -12.96 -8.51 0.33
N MET A 105 -13.02 -9.72 -0.26
CA MET A 105 -11.83 -10.41 -0.81
C MET A 105 -11.15 -9.62 -1.95
N ILE A 106 -11.93 -9.05 -2.86
CA ILE A 106 -11.38 -8.26 -3.98
C ILE A 106 -10.78 -6.94 -3.48
N SER A 107 -11.34 -6.36 -2.42
CA SER A 107 -10.80 -5.14 -1.81
C SER A 107 -9.33 -5.29 -1.39
N TRP A 108 -8.84 -6.51 -1.12
CA TRP A 108 -7.45 -6.77 -0.76
C TRP A 108 -6.44 -6.66 -1.89
N ALA A 109 -6.88 -6.84 -3.15
CA ALA A 109 -5.98 -6.79 -4.30
C ALA A 109 -5.24 -5.44 -4.43
N PRO A 110 -5.90 -4.27 -4.36
CA PRO A 110 -5.20 -2.98 -4.40
C PRO A 110 -4.23 -2.77 -3.23
N PHE A 111 -4.47 -3.34 -2.05
CA PHE A 111 -3.52 -3.27 -0.93
C PHE A 111 -2.26 -4.10 -1.19
N GLY A 112 -2.40 -5.32 -1.75
CA GLY A 112 -1.26 -6.14 -2.16
C GLY A 112 -0.38 -5.42 -3.18
N PHE A 113 -1.00 -4.76 -4.16
CA PHE A 113 -0.30 -3.92 -5.13
C PHE A 113 0.47 -2.77 -4.46
N ALA A 114 -0.20 -2.04 -3.55
CA ALA A 114 0.38 -0.92 -2.83
C ALA A 114 1.58 -1.34 -1.97
N GLN A 115 1.44 -2.46 -1.24
CA GLN A 115 2.46 -3.03 -0.37
C GLN A 115 3.72 -3.41 -1.15
N VAL A 116 3.58 -4.06 -2.30
CA VAL A 116 4.74 -4.44 -3.13
C VAL A 116 5.44 -3.20 -3.67
N GLY A 117 4.69 -2.22 -4.19
CA GLY A 117 5.27 -0.99 -4.74
C GLY A 117 6.07 -0.17 -3.73
N ILE A 118 5.54 -0.04 -2.50
CA ILE A 118 6.20 0.68 -1.41
C ILE A 118 7.46 -0.05 -0.93
N ASN A 119 7.40 -1.39 -0.78
CA ASN A 119 8.56 -2.17 -0.37
C ASN A 119 9.66 -2.16 -1.44
N ALA A 120 9.30 -2.37 -2.71
CA ALA A 120 10.26 -2.33 -3.82
C ALA A 120 10.97 -0.98 -3.91
N SER A 121 10.22 0.12 -3.84
CA SER A 121 10.78 1.48 -3.90
C SER A 121 11.68 1.78 -2.68
N SER A 122 11.28 1.33 -1.49
CA SER A 122 12.05 1.54 -0.25
C SER A 122 13.36 0.75 -0.27
N SER A 123 13.33 -0.51 -0.71
CA SER A 123 14.52 -1.35 -0.83
C SER A 123 15.49 -0.80 -1.86
N ALA A 124 14.99 -0.38 -3.02
CA ALA A 124 15.82 0.22 -4.06
C ALA A 124 16.46 1.55 -3.60
N TYR A 125 15.73 2.38 -2.87
CA TYR A 125 16.27 3.61 -2.28
C TYR A 125 17.41 3.34 -1.29
N LEU A 126 17.29 2.31 -0.44
CA LEU A 126 18.34 1.94 0.52
C LEU A 126 19.61 1.45 -0.17
N ILE A 127 19.47 0.77 -1.31
CA ILE A 127 20.59 0.31 -2.14
C ILE A 127 21.27 1.51 -2.81
N ASP A 128 20.48 2.44 -3.35
CA ASP A 128 20.98 3.61 -4.09
C ASP A 128 21.53 4.73 -3.19
N THR A 129 21.39 4.63 -1.86
CA THR A 129 21.92 5.62 -0.91
C THR A 129 23.16 5.08 -0.19
N PRO A 130 24.38 5.50 -0.58
CA PRO A 130 25.61 5.12 0.12
C PRO A 130 25.55 5.53 1.60
N GLY A 131 26.09 4.68 2.47
CA GLY A 131 26.12 4.84 3.94
C GLY A 131 26.32 6.27 4.46
N PRO A 132 27.29 7.06 3.96
CA PRO A 132 27.57 8.41 4.48
C PRO A 132 26.52 9.48 4.13
N MET A 133 25.66 9.30 3.11
CA MET A 133 24.66 10.31 2.69
C MET A 133 23.23 10.04 3.20
N ARG A 134 23.03 8.98 3.99
CA ARG A 134 21.71 8.58 4.51
C ARG A 134 20.99 9.65 5.37
N PRO A 135 21.66 10.40 6.26
CA PRO A 135 20.98 11.37 7.13
C PRO A 135 20.30 12.52 6.40
N LEU A 136 20.86 12.97 5.26
CA LEU A 136 20.39 14.15 4.52
C LEU A 136 19.09 13.88 3.76
N HIS A 137 18.91 12.65 3.29
CA HIS A 137 17.78 12.26 2.43
C HIS A 137 16.61 11.60 3.21
N MET A 138 16.84 11.21 4.48
CA MET A 138 15.81 10.69 5.40
C MET A 138 14.56 11.58 5.60
N PRO A 139 14.65 12.93 5.58
CA PRO A 139 13.47 13.80 5.68
C PRO A 139 12.48 13.65 4.52
N ALA A 140 12.96 13.36 3.29
CA ALA A 140 12.10 13.17 2.12
C ALA A 140 11.24 11.89 2.25
N LEU A 141 11.84 10.81 2.77
CA LEU A 141 11.14 9.57 3.15
C LEU A 141 10.04 9.80 4.18
N ARG A 142 10.27 10.72 5.13
CA ARG A 142 9.31 11.01 6.20
C ARG A 142 8.11 11.80 5.69
N ARG A 143 8.30 12.70 4.71
CA ARG A 143 7.21 13.51 4.12
C ARG A 143 6.20 12.66 3.33
N LEU A 144 6.65 11.64 2.59
CA LEU A 144 5.76 10.73 1.87
C LEU A 144 4.89 9.87 2.81
N ALA A 145 5.43 9.47 3.97
CA ALA A 145 4.66 8.75 4.99
C ALA A 145 3.58 9.61 5.66
N VAL A 146 3.83 10.92 5.81
CA VAL A 146 2.84 11.85 6.40
C VAL A 146 1.74 12.19 5.41
N LEU A 147 2.01 12.20 4.10
CA LEU A 147 0.98 12.47 3.08
C LEU A 147 -0.05 11.34 2.95
N SER A 148 0.38 10.08 3.04
CA SER A 148 -0.54 8.94 3.05
C SER A 148 -1.40 8.93 4.31
N VAL A 149 -0.84 9.20 5.50
CA VAL A 149 -1.57 9.30 6.76
C VAL A 149 -2.46 10.54 6.83
N GLY A 150 -2.01 11.66 6.29
CA GLY A 150 -2.75 12.93 6.26
C GLY A 150 -4.03 12.86 5.42
N PHE A 151 -4.00 12.12 4.31
CA PHE A 151 -5.21 11.87 3.53
C PHE A 151 -6.25 11.04 4.31
N PHE A 152 -5.80 10.04 5.09
CA PHE A 152 -6.69 9.26 5.97
C PHE A 152 -7.33 10.09 7.09
N LEU A 153 -6.56 10.98 7.72
CA LEU A 153 -7.09 11.89 8.75
C LEU A 153 -8.09 12.88 8.15
N TRP A 154 -7.81 13.42 6.97
CA TRP A 154 -8.72 14.33 6.27
C TRP A 154 -10.03 13.65 5.86
N LEU A 155 -9.97 12.42 5.36
CA LEU A 155 -11.14 11.66 4.93
C LEU A 155 -11.97 11.19 6.14
N GLY A 156 -11.32 10.78 7.24
CA GLY A 156 -12.00 10.44 8.50
C GLY A 156 -12.74 11.63 9.13
N LEU A 157 -12.15 12.83 9.05
CA LEU A 157 -12.78 14.09 9.50
C LEU A 157 -13.98 14.50 8.61
N LEU A 158 -13.99 14.09 7.35
CA LEU A 158 -15.08 14.37 6.42
C LEU A 158 -16.33 13.53 6.75
N PHE A 159 -16.13 12.26 7.16
CA PHE A 159 -17.21 11.36 7.58
C PHE A 159 -17.79 11.68 8.97
N THR A 160 -16.98 12.19 9.90
CA THR A 160 -17.48 12.65 11.21
C THR A 160 -18.37 13.89 11.09
N ARG A 161 -18.19 14.69 10.03
CA ARG A 161 -19.02 15.88 9.77
C ARG A 161 -20.32 15.60 9.01
N THR A 162 -20.44 14.46 8.35
CA THR A 162 -21.68 14.06 7.66
C THR A 162 -22.65 13.24 8.54
N LEU A 163 -22.22 12.85 9.75
CA LEU A 163 -23.02 12.09 10.72
C LEU A 163 -23.42 12.92 11.96
N ALA A 164 -23.18 14.23 11.94
CA ALA A 164 -23.63 15.21 12.94
C ALA A 164 -24.60 16.20 12.29
#